data_AF-A0A938B7A6-F1
#
_entry.id   AF-A0A938B7A6-F1
#
_cell.length_a   1.000
_cell.length_b   1.000
_cell.length_c   1.000
_cell.angle_alpha   90.00
_cell.angle_beta   90.00
_cell.angle_gamma   90.00
#
_symmetry.space_group_name_H-M   'P 1'
#
loop_
_entity.id
_entity.type
_entity.pdbx_description
1 polymer ?
#
loop_
_entity_poly.entity_id
_entity_poly.type
_entity_poly.pdbx_seq_one_letter_code
_entity_poly.pdbx_strand_id
1 'polypeptide(L)' 'MELIQQISQLPEQKLGEVETFLKRILSQLKVEPPKPISLKGIWKNKGLEKISDLESEIKLIRSERSDSILKKEF' A
#
# COMPACT_ATOMS: atom_id res chain seq x y z
N MET A 1 7.38 24.21 11.37
CA MET A 1 8.17 23.56 10.30
C MET A 1 9.08 24.61 9.68
N GLU A 2 10.14 24.96 10.39
CA GLU A 2 11.04 26.08 10.05
C GLU A 2 11.85 25.80 8.77
N LEU A 3 12.26 24.55 8.58
CA LEU A 3 13.03 24.09 7.41
C LEU A 3 12.25 24.23 6.10
N ILE A 4 10.95 23.94 6.08
CA ILE A 4 10.12 24.07 4.88
C ILE A 4 10.02 25.53 4.47
N GLN A 5 9.88 26.43 5.45
CA GLN A 5 9.82 27.86 5.21
C GLN A 5 11.15 28.38 4.64
N GLN A 6 12.28 27.94 5.19
CA GLN A 6 13.61 28.27 4.68
C GLN A 6 13.85 27.77 3.24
N ILE A 7 13.41 26.56 2.92
CA ILE A 7 13.53 25.99 1.57
C ILE A 7 12.63 26.74 0.58
N SER A 8 11.43 27.13 0.99
CA SER A 8 10.48 27.86 0.14
C SER A 8 10.95 29.28 -0.25
N GLN A 9 11.88 29.86 0.52
CA GLN A 9 12.44 31.19 0.27
C GLN A 9 13.72 31.17 -0.56
N LEU A 10 14.17 30.00 -1.02
CA LEU A 10 15.38 29.90 -1.83
C LEU A 10 15.17 30.49 -3.22
N PRO A 11 16.15 31.26 -3.72
CA PRO A 11 16.18 31.67 -5.12
C PRO A 11 16.21 30.45 -6.05
N GLU A 12 15.51 30.53 -7.18
CA GLU A 12 15.37 29.43 -8.14
C GLU A 12 16.72 28.87 -8.61
N GLN A 13 17.72 29.74 -8.72
CA GLN A 13 19.09 29.39 -9.12
C GLN A 13 19.79 28.45 -8.13
N LYS A 14 19.30 28.39 -6.88
CA LYS A 14 19.84 27.53 -5.81
C LYS A 14 19.09 26.21 -5.66
N LEU A 15 17.93 26.04 -6.29
CA LEU A 15 17.16 24.80 -6.21
C LEU A 15 17.93 23.60 -6.79
N GLY A 16 18.70 23.80 -7.86
CA GLY A 16 19.54 22.74 -8.44
C GLY A 16 20.65 22.25 -7.50
N GLU A 17 21.23 23.14 -6.69
CA GLU A 17 22.22 22.78 -5.66
C GLU A 17 21.57 21.95 -4.54
N VAL A 18 20.36 22.33 -4.12
CA VAL A 18 19.58 21.58 -3.13
C VAL A 18 19.20 20.19 -3.64
N GLU A 19 18.74 20.09 -4.90
CA GLU A 19 18.40 18.81 -5.52
C GLU A 19 19.60 17.87 -5.57
N THR A 20 20.76 18.40 -5.96
CA THR A 20 22.03 17.65 -6.01
C THR A 20 22.45 17.18 -4.62
N PHE A 21 22.32 18.03 -3.61
CA PHE A 21 22.63 17.70 -2.22
C PHE A 21 21.71 16.60 -1.67
N LEU A 22 20.39 16.71 -1.92
CA LEU A 22 19.42 15.69 -1.51
C LEU A 22 19.70 14.35 -2.18
N LYS A 23 19.98 14.34 -3.49
CA LYS A 23 20.38 13.12 -4.22
C LYS A 23 21.61 12.46 -3.59
N ARG A 24 22.60 13.26 -3.18
CA ARG A 24 23.80 12.75 -2.51
C ARG A 24 23.48 12.11 -1.16
N ILE A 25 22.70 12.78 -0.31
CA ILE A 25 22.30 12.23 0.99
C ILE A 25 21.51 10.93 0.81
N LEU A 26 20.52 10.92 -0.08
CA LEU A 26 19.68 9.76 -0.31
C LEU A 26 20.47 8.59 -0.90
N SER A 27 21.49 8.85 -1.72
CA SER A 27 22.38 7.80 -2.26
C SER A 27 23.27 7.15 -1.20
N GLN A 28 23.54 7.86 -0.10
CA GLN A 28 24.33 7.33 1.03
C GLN A 28 23.49 6.50 1.99
N LEU A 29 22.16 6.65 1.95
CA LEU A 29 21.27 5.75 2.65
C LEU A 29 21.40 4.36 2.01
N LYS A 30 22.12 3.46 2.69
CA LYS A 30 22.02 2.03 2.42
C LYS A 30 20.62 1.58 2.83
N VAL A 31 19.64 1.80 1.95
CA VAL A 31 18.34 1.15 2.06
C VAL A 31 18.61 -0.32 1.80
N GLU A 32 18.55 -1.16 2.84
CA GLU A 32 18.52 -2.60 2.60
C GLU A 32 17.35 -2.85 1.65
N PRO A 33 17.59 -3.46 0.47
CA PRO A 33 16.50 -3.84 -0.40
C PRO A 33 15.53 -4.69 0.43
N PRO A 34 14.21 -4.45 0.34
CA PRO A 34 13.25 -5.23 1.11
C PRO A 34 13.53 -6.70 0.83
N LYS A 35 13.86 -7.46 1.89
CA LYS A 35 14.11 -8.89 1.76
C LYS A 35 12.86 -9.50 1.14
N PRO A 36 12.96 -10.32 0.08
CA PRO A 36 11.80 -11.01 -0.47
C PRO A 36 11.24 -11.91 0.62
N ILE A 37 10.18 -11.45 1.29
CA ILE A 37 9.49 -12.21 2.31
C ILE A 37 8.64 -13.21 1.53
N SER A 38 8.91 -14.50 1.71
CA SER A 38 8.12 -15.53 1.07
C SER A 38 6.68 -15.40 1.54
N LEU A 39 5.76 -15.15 0.59
CA LEU A 39 4.32 -15.22 0.82
C LEU A 39 3.82 -16.68 0.85
N LYS A 40 4.72 -17.65 0.99
CA LYS A 40 4.34 -19.06 1.11
C LYS A 40 3.72 -19.28 2.48
N GLY A 41 2.42 -19.58 2.50
CA GLY A 41 1.71 -19.91 3.73
C GLY A 41 1.18 -18.72 4.52
N ILE A 42 1.16 -17.49 3.97
CA ILE A 42 0.44 -16.35 4.59
C ILE A 42 -1.03 -16.68 4.89
N TRP A 43 -1.64 -17.54 4.07
CA TRP A 43 -3.02 -17.99 4.22
C TRP A 43 -3.15 -19.36 4.92
N LYS A 44 -2.05 -19.90 5.46
CA LYS A 44 -2.07 -21.23 6.10
C LYS A 44 -2.98 -21.21 7.33
N ASN A 45 -3.87 -22.19 7.44
CA ASN A 45 -4.88 -22.32 8.50
C ASN A 45 -5.86 -21.14 8.60
N LYS A 46 -5.94 -20.29 7.57
CA LYS A 46 -6.91 -19.17 7.54
C LYS A 46 -8.27 -19.59 6.99
N GLY A 47 -8.45 -20.87 6.67
CA GLY A 47 -9.72 -21.43 6.22
C GLY A 47 -9.98 -21.29 4.72
N LEU A 48 -9.21 -20.44 4.02
CA LEU A 48 -9.24 -20.36 2.55
C LEU A 48 -8.87 -21.69 1.88
N GLU A 49 -8.07 -22.52 2.55
CA GLU A 49 -7.69 -23.85 2.07
C GLU A 49 -8.88 -24.83 1.98
N LYS A 50 -9.98 -24.51 2.68
CA LYS A 50 -11.21 -25.32 2.66
C LYS A 50 -12.15 -24.91 1.52
N ILE A 51 -11.89 -23.78 0.86
CA ILE A 51 -12.69 -23.29 -0.26
C ILE A 51 -12.18 -24.00 -1.52
N SER A 52 -12.89 -25.04 -1.95
CA SER A 52 -12.56 -25.82 -3.14
C SER A 52 -12.86 -25.08 -4.44
N ASP A 53 -13.87 -24.20 -4.43
CA ASP A 53 -14.26 -23.35 -5.55
C ASP A 53 -14.56 -21.93 -5.06
N LEU A 54 -13.60 -21.04 -5.28
CA LEU A 54 -13.66 -19.64 -4.87
C LEU A 54 -14.75 -18.86 -5.60
N GLU A 55 -15.04 -19.20 -6.86
CA GLU A 55 -15.98 -18.44 -7.68
C GLU A 55 -17.42 -18.69 -7.22
N SER A 56 -17.73 -19.95 -6.91
CA SER A 56 -19.02 -20.32 -6.32
C SER A 56 -19.24 -19.66 -4.96
N GLU A 57 -18.22 -19.62 -4.10
CA GLU A 57 -18.31 -18.99 -2.77
C GLU A 57 -18.56 -17.48 -2.87
N ILE A 58 -17.86 -16.79 -3.79
CA ILE A 58 -18.07 -15.36 -4.04
C ILE A 58 -19.49 -15.10 -4.56
N LYS A 59 -20.01 -15.96 -5.45
CA LYS A 59 -21.36 -15.83 -5.99
C LYS A 59 -22.41 -15.97 -4.89
N LEU A 60 -22.22 -16.93 -3.99
CA LEU A 60 -23.11 -17.19 -2.85
C LEU A 60 -23.16 -16.01 -1.89
N ILE A 61 -21.99 -15.48 -1.49
CA ILE A 61 -21.89 -14.27 -0.64
C ILE A 61 -22.57 -13.07 -1.30
N ARG A 62 -22.42 -12.89 -2.62
CA ARG A 62 -23.08 -11.81 -3.36
C ARG A 62 -24.60 -11.95 -3.33
N SER A 63 -25.14 -13.16 -3.53
CA SER A 63 -26.58 -13.39 -3.43
C SER A 63 -27.11 -13.15 -2.01
N GLU A 64 -26.42 -13.66 -0.98
CA GLU A 64 -26.82 -13.43 0.42
C GLU A 64 -26.82 -11.95 0.78
N ARG A 65 -25.84 -11.19 0.29
CA ARG A 65 -25.78 -9.75 0.46
C ARG A 65 -26.92 -9.03 -0.25
N SER A 66 -27.21 -9.41 -1.49
CA SER A 66 -28.35 -8.86 -2.25
C SER A 66 -29.67 -9.11 -1.53
N ASP A 67 -29.89 -10.34 -1.05
CA ASP A 67 -31.09 -10.70 -0.29
C ASP A 67 -31.19 -9.97 1.04
N SER A 68 -30.06 -9.78 1.75
CA SER A 68 -30.00 -9.00 2.98
C SER A 68 -30.31 -7.53 2.78
N ILE A 69 -29.94 -6.96 1.62
CA ILE A 69 -30.26 -5.56 1.28
C ILE A 69 -31.74 -5.44 0.97
N LEU A 70 -32.28 -6.33 0.15
CA LEU A 70 -33.70 -6.34 -0.24
C LEU A 70 -34.64 -6.57 0.95
N LYS A 71 -34.25 -7.41 1.92
CA LYS A 71 -35.02 -7.63 3.16
C LYS A 71 -34.97 -6.47 4.16
N LYS A 72 -34.10 -5.48 3.94
CA LYS A 72 -33.98 -4.29 4.80
C LYS A 72 -34.87 -3.13 4.37
N GLU A 73 -35.43 -3.18 3.16
CA GLU A 73 -36.34 -2.16 2.61
C GLU A 73 -37.84 -2.44 2.85
N PHE A 74 -38.16 -3.38 3.75
CA PHE A 74 -39.52 -3.64 4.23
C PHE A 74 -39.56 -3.75 5.75
#